data_AF-A0A523HHM4-F1
#
_entry.id   AF-A0A523HHM4-F1
#
_cell.length_a   1.000
_cell.length_b   1.000
_cell.length_c   1.000
_cell.angle_alpha   90.00
_cell.angle_beta   90.00
_cell.angle_gamma   90.00
#
_symmetry.space_group_name_H-M   'P 1'
#
loop_
_entity.id
_entity.type
_entity.pdbx_description
1 polymer ?
#
loop_
_entity_poly.entity_id
_entity_poly.type
_entity_poly.pdbx_seq_one_letter_code
_entity_poly.pdbx_strand_id
1 'polypeptide(L)' 'GVISGVVSFGIFVEVTDILVEGLVHISDLEDDYYFHDEKNHRLVGQSSEKTYRLGDTIKVQVVRVDVAERVVDFVLAP' A
#
# COMPACT_ATOMS: atom_id res chain seq x y z
N GLY A 1 -5.45 7.46 -2.55
CA GLY A 1 -6.35 6.38 -2.16
C GLY A 1 -6.35 6.22 -0.66
N VAL A 2 -7.15 5.28 -0.16
CA VAL A 2 -7.21 4.90 1.25
C VAL A 2 -6.68 3.48 1.38
N ILE A 3 -5.86 3.21 2.40
CA ILE A 3 -5.38 1.85 2.66
C ILE A 3 -6.57 1.00 3.11
N SER A 4 -6.96 0.04 2.27
CA SER A 4 -8.09 -0.88 2.48
C SER A 4 -7.66 -2.21 3.12
N GLY A 5 -6.36 -2.53 3.07
CA GLY A 5 -5.80 -3.74 3.65
C GLY A 5 -4.30 -3.63 3.91
N VAL A 6 -3.84 -4.32 4.95
CA VAL A 6 -2.40 -4.39 5.29
C VAL A 6 -2.03 -5.86 5.46
N VAL A 7 -0.98 -6.28 4.77
CA VAL A 7 -0.46 -7.64 4.80
C VAL A 7 1.07 -7.62 4.88
N SER A 8 1.69 -8.77 5.16
CA SER A 8 3.14 -8.85 5.34
C SER A 8 3.97 -8.44 4.12
N PHE A 9 3.41 -8.57 2.91
CA PHE A 9 4.11 -8.26 1.66
C PHE A 9 3.69 -6.92 1.04
N GLY A 10 2.81 -6.14 1.68
CA GLY A 10 2.38 -4.86 1.11
C GLY A 10 1.08 -4.30 1.70
N ILE A 11 0.56 -3.28 1.03
CA ILE A 11 -0.67 -2.58 1.39
C ILE A 11 -1.62 -2.49 0.20
N PHE A 12 -2.88 -2.81 0.43
CA PHE A 12 -3.95 -2.60 -0.54
C PHE A 12 -4.47 -1.17 -0.41
N VAL A 13 -4.70 -0.54 -1.55
CA VAL A 13 -5.11 0.86 -1.64
C VAL A 13 -6.31 0.96 -2.56
N GLU A 14 -7.41 1.48 -2.02
CA GLU A 14 -8.62 1.77 -2.78
C GLU A 14 -8.60 3.23 -3.26
N VAL A 15 -8.88 3.43 -4.55
CA VAL A 15 -9.07 4.74 -5.16
C VAL A 15 -10.56 4.93 -5.44
N THR A 16 -11.24 5.56 -4.50
CA THR A 16 -12.71 5.70 -4.49
C THR A 16 -13.28 6.42 -5.71
N ASP A 17 -12.54 7.35 -6.31
CA ASP A 17 -13.00 8.14 -7.45
C ASP A 17 -13.22 7.29 -8.71
N ILE A 18 -12.48 6.18 -8.84
CA ILE A 18 -12.54 5.28 -9.99
C ILE A 18 -12.89 3.84 -9.62
N LEU A 19 -13.19 3.58 -8.34
CA LEU A 19 -13.56 2.26 -7.78
C LEU A 19 -12.54 1.16 -8.12
N VAL A 20 -11.24 1.50 -8.06
CA VAL A 20 -10.13 0.58 -8.31
C VAL A 20 -9.39 0.30 -7.02
N GLU A 21 -9.09 -0.97 -6.77
CA GLU A 21 -8.17 -1.42 -5.74
C GLU A 21 -6.87 -1.94 -6.39
N GLY A 22 -5.76 -1.71 -5.72
CA GLY A 22 -4.46 -2.20 -6.13
C GLY A 22 -3.50 -2.34 -4.97
N LEU A 23 -2.33 -2.92 -5.24
CA LEU A 23 -1.33 -3.27 -4.24
C LEU A 23 -0.09 -2.37 -4.39
N VAL A 24 0.39 -1.82 -3.27
CA VAL A 24 1.78 -1.36 -3.16
C VAL A 24 2.57 -2.48 -2.51
N HIS A 25 3.55 -3.04 -3.23
CA HIS A 25 4.39 -4.09 -2.68
C HIS A 25 5.36 -3.49 -1.65
N ILE A 26 5.68 -4.23 -0.59
CA ILE A 26 6.57 -3.75 0.49
C ILE A 26 7.97 -3.38 -0.05
N SER A 27 8.39 -4.02 -1.15
CA SER A 27 9.66 -3.71 -1.83
C SER A 27 9.68 -2.34 -2.50
N ASP A 28 8.52 -1.77 -2.84
CA ASP A 28 8.41 -0.41 -3.40
C ASP A 28 8.43 0.67 -2.31
N LEU A 29 8.42 0.27 -1.03
CA LEU A 29 8.61 1.15 0.13
C LEU A 29 10.11 1.32 0.40
N GLU A 30 10.84 1.88 -0.56
CA GLU A 30 12.31 1.95 -0.54
C GLU A 30 12.91 2.85 0.56
N ASP A 31 12.07 3.60 1.28
CA ASP A 31 12.51 4.57 2.28
C ASP A 31 12.89 3.94 3.64
N ASP A 32 12.50 2.69 3.91
CA ASP A 32 12.82 1.99 5.15
C ASP A 32 12.66 0.46 5.03
N TYR A 33 13.11 -0.26 6.05
CA TYR A 33 12.72 -1.65 6.26
C TYR A 33 11.42 -1.72 7.05
N TYR A 34 10.35 -2.24 6.45
CA TYR A 34 9.04 -2.30 7.08
C TYR A 34 8.74 -3.68 7.67
N PHE A 35 8.16 -3.70 8.88
CA PHE A 35 7.64 -4.91 9.51
C PHE A 35 6.13 -4.84 9.69
N HIS A 36 5.47 -5.99 9.59
CA HIS A 36 4.02 -6.11 9.73
C HIS A 36 3.61 -6.32 11.19
N ASP A 37 2.87 -5.35 11.71
CA ASP A 37 2.19 -5.41 13.01
C ASP A 37 0.71 -5.75 12.76
N GLU A 38 0.45 -7.04 12.61
CA GLU A 38 -0.86 -7.59 12.27
C GLU A 38 -1.95 -7.20 13.29
N LYS A 39 -1.60 -7.14 14.58
CA LYS A 39 -2.53 -6.77 15.65
C LYS A 39 -3.07 -5.35 15.52
N ASN A 40 -2.25 -4.46 14.96
CA ASN A 40 -2.61 -3.05 14.77
C ASN A 40 -2.92 -2.72 13.30
N HIS A 41 -2.97 -3.73 12.41
CA HIS A 41 -3.20 -3.59 10.98
C HIS A 41 -2.32 -2.51 10.34
N ARG A 42 -1.00 -2.61 10.54
CA ARG A 42 -0.04 -1.62 10.03
C ARG A 42 1.30 -2.21 9.63
N LEU A 43 1.95 -1.57 8.67
CA LEU A 43 3.39 -1.68 8.41
C LEU A 43 4.09 -0.56 9.16
N VAL A 44 5.20 -0.86 9.85
CA VAL A 44 5.99 0.12 10.60
C VAL A 44 7.43 0.07 10.11
N GLY A 45 7.96 1.22 9.74
CA GLY A 45 9.35 1.39 9.34
C GLY A 45 10.27 1.26 10.55
N GLN A 46 11.35 0.49 10.40
CA GLN A 46 12.29 0.20 11.47
C GLN A 46 13.11 1.42 11.90
N SER A 47 13.49 2.28 10.95
CA SER A 47 14.38 3.42 11.20
C SER A 47 13.64 4.75 11.28
N SER A 48 12.59 4.91 10.47
CA SER A 48 11.80 6.13 10.32
C SER A 48 10.60 6.20 11.26
N GLU A 49 10.20 5.05 11.85
CA GLU A 49 8.92 4.85 12.55
C GLU A 49 7.68 5.19 11.70
N LYS A 50 7.87 5.41 10.39
CA LYS A 50 6.79 5.70 9.46
C LYS A 50 5.82 4.53 9.46
N THR A 51 4.54 4.85 9.53
CA THR A 51 3.49 3.85 9.66
C THR A 51 2.53 3.95 8.48
N TYR A 52 2.22 2.82 7.87
CA TYR A 52 1.11 2.67 6.94
C TYR A 52 0.05 1.78 7.60
N ARG A 53 -1.07 2.37 7.97
CA ARG A 53 -2.14 1.69 8.70
C ARG A 53 -3.42 1.61 7.88
N LEU A 54 -4.22 0.59 8.15
CA LEU A 54 -5.58 0.48 7.65
C LEU A 54 -6.37 1.78 7.89
N GLY A 55 -6.95 2.34 6.82
CA GLY A 55 -7.72 3.58 6.83
C GLY A 55 -6.90 4.85 6.55
N ASP A 56 -5.57 4.79 6.49
CA ASP A 56 -4.75 5.96 6.18
C ASP A 56 -4.97 6.41 4.72
N THR A 57 -4.97 7.72 4.52
CA THR A 57 -5.02 8.31 3.17
C THR A 57 -3.62 8.52 2.65
N ILE A 58 -3.31 7.93 1.49
CA ILE A 58 -2.00 8.02 0.86
C ILE A 58 -2.11 8.38 -0.63
N LYS A 59 -1.05 8.96 -1.18
CA LYS A 59 -0.94 9.18 -2.62
C LYS A 59 -0.21 8.00 -3.26
N VAL A 60 -0.79 7.47 -4.33
CA VAL A 60 -0.24 6.35 -5.09
C VAL A 60 -0.23 6.69 -6.57
N GLN A 61 0.66 6.05 -7.30
CA GLN A 61 0.77 6.12 -8.76
C GLN A 61 0.58 4.73 -9.36
N VAL A 62 -0.23 4.62 -10.41
CA VAL A 62 -0.42 3.38 -11.19
C VAL A 62 0.88 3.07 -11.94
N VAL A 63 1.41 1.86 -11.76
CA VAL A 63 2.56 1.36 -12.53
C VAL A 63 2.20 0.27 -13.52
N ARG A 64 1.20 -0.56 -13.20
CA ARG A 64 0.70 -1.61 -14.09
C ARG A 64 -0.78 -1.81 -13.87
N VAL A 65 -1.50 -2.10 -14.96
CA VAL A 65 -2.89 -2.53 -14.94
C VAL A 65 -2.99 -3.86 -15.65
N ASP A 66 -3.46 -4.88 -14.93
CA ASP A 66 -3.78 -6.18 -15.50
C ASP A 66 -5.30 -6.34 -15.60
N VAL A 67 -5.82 -6.18 -16.81
CA VAL A 67 -7.27 -6.21 -17.05
C VAL A 67 -7.83 -7.63 -16.92
N ALA A 68 -7.03 -8.66 -17.22
CA ALA A 68 -7.47 -10.05 -17.16
C ALA A 68 -7.64 -10.48 -15.70
N GLU A 69 -6.67 -10.15 -14.86
CA GLU A 69 -6.69 -10.46 -13.42
C GLU A 69 -7.47 -9.42 -12.60
N ARG A 70 -7.82 -8.28 -13.19
CA ARG A 70 -8.44 -7.12 -12.51
C ARG A 70 -7.60 -6.61 -11.34
N VAL A 71 -6.28 -6.63 -11.52
CA VAL A 71 -5.30 -6.17 -10.53
C VAL A 71 -4.62 -4.91 -11.03
N VAL A 72 -4.37 -3.98 -10.12
CA VAL A 72 -3.57 -2.79 -10.35
C VAL A 72 -2.38 -2.80 -9.40
N ASP A 73 -1.19 -2.59 -9.95
CA ASP A 73 0.01 -2.40 -9.14
C ASP A 73 0.24 -0.90 -8.96
N PHE A 74 0.53 -0.52 -7.72
CA PHE A 74 0.78 0.85 -7.31
C PHE A 74 2.19 1.00 -6.73
N VAL A 75 2.71 2.20 -6.82
CA VAL A 75 3.84 2.67 -6.00
C VAL A 75 3.42 3.91 -5.24
N LEU A 76 4.18 4.29 -4.21
CA LEU A 76 3.98 5.59 -3.57
C LEU A 76 4.24 6.70 -4.56
N ALA A 77 3.33 7.68 -4.58
CA ALA A 77 3.55 8.87 -5.38
C ALA A 77 4.66 9.74 -4.76
N PRO A 78 5.46 10.43 -5.58
CA PRO A 78 6.46 11.39 -5.12
C PRO A 78 5.85 12.61 -4.40
#